data_AF-A0A7Y2BW86-F1
#
_entry.id   AF-A0A7Y2BW86-F1
#
_cell.length_a   1.000
_cell.length_b   1.000
_cell.length_c   1.000
_cell.angle_alpha   90.00
_cell.angle_beta   90.00
_cell.angle_gamma   90.00
#
_symmetry.space_group_name_H-M   'P 1'
#
loop_
_entity.id
_entity.type
_entity.pdbx_description
1 polymer ?
#
loop_
_entity_poly.entity_id
_entity_poly.type
_entity_poly.pdbx_seq_one_letter_code
_entity_poly.pdbx_strand_id
1 'polypeptide(L)'
;MSINTFVKNLIISALIALILLVATHFVVDMREHVAFIVSAYVFFVAFCIFIYWLAQRSSKSKAGEYFLYIVVVNVFVKLIASFMMVFIYAKLAEPSDKWFVIPFLIIYLVFTVFETFFLSIQAKHSQK
;
A
#
# COMPACT_ATOMS: atom_id res chain seq x y z
N MET A 1 -5.22 -17.40 -0.63
CA MET A 1 -4.91 -17.07 0.77
C MET A 1 -6.22 -16.87 1.53
N SER A 2 -6.39 -17.48 2.70
CA SER A 2 -7.61 -17.28 3.51
C SER A 2 -7.69 -15.85 4.07
N ILE A 3 -8.91 -15.40 4.37
CA ILE A 3 -9.14 -14.05 4.91
C ILE A 3 -8.43 -13.84 6.25
N ASN A 4 -8.43 -14.84 7.13
CA ASN A 4 -7.79 -14.74 8.45
C ASN A 4 -6.27 -14.55 8.34
N THR A 5 -5.62 -15.28 7.43
CA THR A 5 -4.18 -15.10 7.19
C THR A 5 -3.92 -13.73 6.56
N PHE A 6 -4.78 -13.25 5.67
CA PHE A 6 -4.65 -11.92 5.06
C PHE A 6 -4.75 -10.82 6.13
N VAL A 7 -5.78 -10.84 6.97
CA VAL A 7 -5.99 -9.87 8.05
C VAL A 7 -4.82 -9.90 9.04
N LYS A 8 -4.35 -11.09 9.44
CA LYS A 8 -3.18 -11.21 10.32
C LYS A 8 -1.95 -10.55 9.72
N ASN A 9 -1.64 -10.82 8.45
CA ASN A 9 -0.47 -10.25 7.79
C ASN A 9 -0.63 -8.74 7.54
N LEU A 10 -1.85 -8.27 7.25
CA LEU A 10 -2.15 -6.85 7.13
C LEU A 10 -1.90 -6.12 8.45
N ILE A 11 -2.34 -6.67 9.59
CA ILE A 11 -2.08 -6.10 10.92
C ILE A 11 -0.58 -6.07 11.21
N ILE A 12 0.16 -7.14 10.88
CA ILE A 12 1.62 -7.17 11.07
C ILE A 12 2.29 -6.09 10.23
N SER A 13 1.96 -5.97 8.94
CA SER A 13 2.51 -4.93 8.06
C SER A 13 2.13 -3.52 8.51
N ALA A 14 0.90 -3.33 8.99
CA ALA A 14 0.41 -2.08 9.56
C ALA A 14 1.21 -1.68 10.82
N LEU A 15 1.52 -2.63 11.70
CA LEU A 15 2.37 -2.40 12.88
C LEU A 15 3.82 -2.12 12.50
N ILE A 16 4.38 -2.84 11.53
CA ILE A 16 5.74 -2.58 11.01
C ILE A 16 5.82 -1.17 10.44
N ALA A 17 4.86 -0.77 9.61
CA ALA A 17 4.80 0.59 9.08
C ALA A 17 4.73 1.63 10.20
N LEU A 18 3.92 1.39 11.24
CA LEU A 18 3.81 2.30 12.39
C LEU A 18 5.13 2.41 13.16
N ILE A 19 5.81 1.30 13.42
CA ILE A 19 7.13 1.28 14.07
C ILE A 19 8.16 2.07 13.25
N LEU A 20 8.18 1.87 11.93
CA LEU A 20 9.10 2.60 11.05
C LEU A 20 8.78 4.09 10.99
N LEU A 21 7.49 4.47 11.01
CA LEU A 21 7.08 5.87 11.07
C LEU A 21 7.53 6.55 12.37
N VAL A 22 7.34 5.88 13.51
CA VAL A 22 7.84 6.36 14.80
C VAL A 22 9.36 6.48 14.77
N ALA A 23 10.07 5.51 14.18
CA ALA A 23 11.52 5.57 14.02
C ALA A 23 11.96 6.79 13.18
N THR A 24 11.24 7.09 12.10
CA THR A 24 11.56 8.27 11.27
C THR A 24 11.28 9.60 11.97
N HIS A 25 10.39 9.64 12.96
CA HIS A 25 10.10 10.87 13.71
C HIS A 25 11.31 11.35 14.52
N PHE A 26 12.23 10.44 14.89
CA PHE A 26 13.49 10.81 15.56
C PHE A 26 14.50 11.49 14.63
N VAL A 27 14.33 11.38 13.31
CA VAL A 27 15.26 11.94 12.31
C VAL A 27 14.67 13.16 11.61
N VAL A 28 13.35 13.19 11.42
CA VAL A 28 12.62 14.22 10.68
C VAL A 28 11.49 14.75 11.55
N ASP A 29 11.38 16.08 11.71
CA ASP A 29 10.21 16.67 12.36
C ASP A 29 8.99 16.50 11.44
N MET A 30 7.99 15.75 11.91
CA MET A 30 6.82 15.37 11.10
C MET A 30 5.57 16.15 11.46
N ARG A 31 5.65 17.10 12.40
CA ARG A 31 4.46 17.77 12.95
C ARG A 31 3.58 18.41 11.87
N GLU A 32 4.20 19.01 10.86
CA GLU A 32 3.50 19.67 9.74
C GLU A 32 2.90 18.65 8.73
N HIS A 33 3.36 17.40 8.76
CA HIS A 33 3.06 16.39 7.76
C HIS A 33 2.19 15.24 8.29
N VAL A 34 1.84 15.23 9.58
CA VAL A 34 1.10 14.11 10.22
C VAL A 34 -0.19 13.78 9.48
N ALA A 35 -0.98 14.79 9.10
CA ALA A 35 -2.25 14.58 8.41
C ALA A 35 -2.05 13.89 7.05
N PHE A 36 -1.00 14.25 6.31
CA PHE A 36 -0.64 13.62 5.04
C PHE A 36 -0.13 12.19 5.21
N ILE A 37 0.71 11.95 6.22
CA ILE A 37 1.25 10.63 6.52
C ILE A 37 0.13 9.67 6.94
N VAL A 38 -0.79 10.12 7.80
CA VAL A 38 -1.95 9.34 8.22
C VAL A 38 -2.89 9.05 7.06
N SER A 39 -3.15 10.03 6.18
CA SER A 39 -4.00 9.80 5.01
C SER A 39 -3.38 8.80 4.04
N ALA A 40 -2.06 8.87 3.80
CA ALA A 40 -1.34 7.87 3.01
C ALA A 40 -1.42 6.48 3.65
N TYR A 41 -1.19 6.37 4.96
CA TYR A 41 -1.28 5.11 5.69
C TYR A 41 -2.66 4.46 5.53
N VAL A 42 -3.73 5.22 5.78
CA VAL A 42 -5.11 4.76 5.64
C VAL A 42 -5.41 4.37 4.19
N PHE A 43 -4.95 5.17 3.23
CA PHE A 43 -5.10 4.86 1.81
C PHE A 43 -4.47 3.51 1.45
N PHE A 44 -3.22 3.24 1.84
CA PHE A 44 -2.56 1.99 1.48
C PHE A 44 -3.19 0.77 2.17
N VAL A 45 -3.66 0.90 3.41
CA VAL A 45 -4.42 -0.16 4.09
C VAL A 45 -5.71 -0.46 3.31
N ALA A 46 -6.49 0.57 2.99
CA ALA A 46 -7.73 0.43 2.22
C ALA A 46 -7.47 -0.16 0.83
N PHE A 47 -6.39 0.28 0.17
CA PHE A 47 -5.98 -0.20 -1.13
C PHE A 47 -5.62 -1.69 -1.09
N CYS A 48 -4.86 -2.16 -0.09
CA CYS A 48 -4.57 -3.59 0.07
C CYS A 48 -5.85 -4.42 0.28
N ILE A 49 -6.83 -3.93 1.05
CA ILE A 49 -8.12 -4.59 1.25
C ILE A 49 -8.88 -4.69 -0.09
N PHE A 50 -8.92 -3.59 -0.84
CA PHE A 50 -9.57 -3.53 -2.16
C PHE A 50 -8.95 -4.53 -3.16
N ILE A 51 -7.62 -4.55 -3.25
CA ILE A 51 -6.89 -5.45 -4.14
C ILE A 51 -7.04 -6.91 -3.72
N TYR A 52 -7.05 -7.19 -2.42
CA TYR A 52 -7.34 -8.54 -1.93
C TYR A 52 -8.72 -9.02 -2.37
N TRP A 53 -9.74 -8.16 -2.28
CA TRP A 53 -11.10 -8.47 -2.74
C TRP A 53 -11.15 -8.73 -4.26
N LEU A 54 -10.51 -7.88 -5.07
CA LEU A 54 -10.42 -8.08 -6.52
C LEU A 54 -9.71 -9.39 -6.88
N ALA A 55 -8.58 -9.68 -6.23
CA ALA A 55 -7.80 -10.91 -6.44
C ALA A 55 -8.58 -12.18 -6.04
N GLN A 56 -9.32 -12.13 -4.92
CA GLN A 56 -10.23 -13.21 -4.50
C GLN A 56 -11.33 -13.48 -5.53
N ARG A 57 -11.91 -12.43 -6.11
CA ARG A 57 -12.95 -12.57 -7.14
C ARG A 57 -12.39 -13.13 -8.43
N SER A 58 -11.21 -12.69 -8.85
CA SER A 58 -10.56 -13.15 -10.07
C SER A 58 -10.07 -14.59 -10.01
N SER A 59 -9.55 -15.03 -8.86
CA SER A 59 -9.06 -16.41 -8.69
C SER A 59 -10.16 -17.48 -8.77
N LYS A 60 -11.43 -17.09 -8.65
CA LYS A 60 -12.59 -17.96 -8.87
C LYS A 60 -12.99 -18.08 -10.35
N SER A 61 -12.49 -17.18 -11.20
CA SER A 61 -12.74 -17.23 -12.65
C SER A 61 -11.66 -18.11 -13.32
N LYS A 62 -12.06 -19.01 -14.24
CA LYS A 62 -11.15 -19.99 -14.88
C LYS A 62 -10.07 -19.38 -15.79
N ALA A 63 -10.02 -18.06 -15.93
CA ALA A 63 -9.12 -17.38 -16.85
C ALA A 63 -8.00 -16.68 -16.07
N GLY A 64 -6.86 -17.36 -15.91
CA GLY A 64 -5.66 -16.85 -15.24
C GLY A 64 -5.12 -15.52 -15.82
N GLU A 65 -5.50 -15.18 -17.05
CA GLU A 65 -5.20 -13.90 -17.69
C GLU A 65 -5.79 -12.69 -16.93
N TYR A 66 -7.00 -12.82 -16.35
CA TYR A 66 -7.61 -11.73 -15.58
C TYR A 66 -6.85 -11.45 -14.28
N PHE A 67 -6.28 -12.48 -13.66
CA PHE A 67 -5.50 -12.30 -12.45
C PHE A 67 -4.20 -11.52 -12.74
N LEU A 68 -3.50 -11.89 -13.82
CA LEU A 68 -2.30 -11.17 -14.25
C LEU A 68 -2.61 -9.71 -14.59
N TYR A 69 -3.72 -9.46 -15.29
CA TYR A 69 -4.19 -8.10 -15.58
C TYR A 69 -4.41 -7.28 -14.31
N ILE A 70 -5.06 -7.86 -13.29
CA ILE A 70 -5.26 -7.19 -11.99
C ILE A 70 -3.92 -6.84 -11.36
N VAL A 71 -2.94 -7.74 -11.34
CA VAL A 71 -1.61 -7.47 -10.76
C VAL A 71 -0.93 -6.31 -11.48
N VAL A 72 -0.96 -6.29 -12.80
CA VAL A 72 -0.33 -5.23 -13.61
C VAL A 72 -1.03 -3.89 -13.39
N VAL A 73 -2.35 -3.84 -13.55
CA VAL A 73 -3.16 -2.61 -13.34
C VAL A 73 -2.99 -2.08 -11.92
N ASN A 74 -2.96 -2.96 -10.93
CA ASN A 74 -2.72 -2.62 -9.54
C ASN A 74 -1.43 -1.82 -9.34
N VAL A 75 -0.30 -2.27 -9.93
CA VAL A 75 0.98 -1.56 -9.84
C VAL A 75 0.88 -0.17 -10.47
N PHE A 76 0.30 -0.06 -11.66
CA PHE A 76 0.15 1.23 -12.35
C PHE A 76 -0.77 2.20 -11.61
N VAL A 77 -1.96 1.74 -11.20
CA VAL A 77 -2.94 2.56 -10.47
C VAL A 77 -2.34 3.03 -9.14
N LYS A 78 -1.65 2.15 -8.41
CA LYS A 78 -0.96 2.52 -7.17
C LYS A 78 0.10 3.57 -7.41
N LEU A 79 0.94 3.40 -8.44
CA LEU A 79 2.01 4.32 -8.75
C LEU A 79 1.47 5.71 -9.11
N ILE A 80 0.43 5.78 -9.95
CA ILE A 80 -0.25 7.04 -10.30
C ILE A 80 -0.89 7.66 -9.05
N ALA A 81 -1.61 6.87 -8.25
CA ALA A 81 -2.25 7.36 -7.02
C ALA A 81 -1.23 7.91 -6.02
N SER A 82 -0.07 7.25 -5.88
CA SER A 82 1.03 7.72 -5.04
C SER A 82 1.57 9.07 -5.51
N PHE A 83 1.83 9.21 -6.82
CA PHE A 83 2.27 10.48 -7.38
C PHE A 83 1.23 11.58 -7.21
N MET A 84 -0.05 11.28 -7.44
CA MET A 84 -1.13 12.25 -7.23
C MET A 84 -1.20 12.70 -5.77
N MET A 85 -1.10 11.79 -4.81
CA MET A 85 -1.11 12.15 -3.38
C MET A 85 0.02 13.11 -3.02
N VAL A 86 1.26 12.78 -3.43
CA VAL A 86 2.43 13.62 -3.18
C VAL A 86 2.30 14.97 -3.89
N PHE A 87 1.84 14.99 -5.14
CA PHE A 87 1.67 16.21 -5.93
C PHE A 87 0.59 17.13 -5.34
N ILE A 88 -0.58 16.57 -4.99
CA ILE A 88 -1.68 17.32 -4.37
C ILE A 88 -1.22 17.92 -3.05
N TYR A 89 -0.51 17.15 -2.22
CA TYR A 89 0.02 17.65 -0.95
C TYR A 89 1.05 18.77 -1.14
N ALA A 90 2.03 18.56 -2.03
CA ALA A 90 3.06 19.56 -2.32
C ALA A 90 2.48 20.88 -2.85
N LYS A 91 1.37 20.81 -3.60
CA LYS A 91 0.72 22.00 -4.17
C LYS A 91 -0.23 22.72 -3.22
N LEU A 92 -0.96 21.98 -2.36
CA LEU A 92 -1.99 22.57 -1.49
C LEU A 92 -1.47 22.96 -0.12
N ALA A 93 -0.55 22.19 0.44
CA ALA A 93 -0.04 22.41 1.79
C ALA A 93 1.23 23.26 1.82
N GLU A 94 1.86 23.48 0.66
CA GLU A 94 3.12 24.25 0.49
C GLU A 94 4.11 23.95 1.63
N PRO A 95 4.50 22.68 1.83
CA PRO A 95 5.27 22.30 2.99
C PRO A 95 6.62 23.03 3.01
N SER A 96 7.04 23.43 4.22
CA SER A 96 8.30 24.15 4.45
C SER A 96 9.54 23.36 3.98
N ASP A 97 9.42 22.03 3.95
CA ASP A 97 10.43 21.11 3.43
C ASP A 97 9.83 19.93 2.65
N LYS A 98 10.71 19.06 2.13
CA LYS A 98 10.33 17.88 1.32
C LYS A 98 10.55 16.55 2.05
N TRP A 99 10.85 16.57 3.34
CA TRP A 99 11.16 15.39 4.13
C TRP A 99 9.95 14.47 4.31
N PHE A 100 8.72 14.99 4.16
CA PHE A 100 7.48 14.22 4.15
C PHE A 100 7.46 13.05 3.14
N VAL A 101 8.27 13.12 2.08
CA VAL A 101 8.38 12.06 1.07
C VAL A 101 8.98 10.78 1.66
N ILE A 102 9.88 10.88 2.64
CA ILE A 102 10.54 9.72 3.26
C ILE A 102 9.53 8.82 4.01
N PRO A 103 8.76 9.31 5.00
CA PRO A 103 7.76 8.49 5.68
C PRO A 103 6.68 7.98 4.70
N PHE A 104 6.33 8.77 3.69
CA PHE A 104 5.43 8.32 2.62
C PHE A 104 5.98 7.11 1.86
N LEU A 105 7.25 7.16 1.43
CA LEU A 105 7.90 6.06 0.71
C LEU A 105 8.02 4.81 1.58
N ILE A 106 8.26 4.96 2.89
CA ILE A 106 8.29 3.83 3.82
C ILE A 106 6.93 3.13 3.87
N ILE A 107 5.84 3.88 4.03
CA ILE A 107 4.47 3.33 4.01
C ILE A 107 4.25 2.61 2.67
N TYR A 108 4.52 3.29 1.55
CA TYR A 108 4.38 2.73 0.21
C TYR A 108 5.12 1.40 0.07
N LEU A 109 6.38 1.33 0.49
CA LEU A 109 7.22 0.14 0.36
C LEU A 109 6.72 -1.01 1.24
N VAL A 110 6.39 -0.75 2.51
CA VAL A 110 5.89 -1.79 3.43
C VAL A 110 4.61 -2.42 2.87
N PHE A 111 3.66 -1.61 2.43
CA PHE A 111 2.41 -2.13 1.86
C PHE A 111 2.61 -2.74 0.46
N THR A 112 3.62 -2.31 -0.30
CA THR A 112 3.96 -2.93 -1.59
C THR A 112 4.59 -4.32 -1.40
N VAL A 113 5.47 -4.49 -0.43
CA VAL A 113 6.03 -5.81 -0.08
C VAL A 113 4.92 -6.75 0.39
N PHE A 114 4.06 -6.27 1.29
CA PHE A 114 2.91 -7.04 1.75
C PHE A 114 1.98 -7.46 0.60
N GLU A 115 1.67 -6.53 -0.29
CA GLU A 115 0.81 -6.78 -1.44
C GLU A 115 1.41 -7.80 -2.41
N THR A 116 2.68 -7.62 -2.75
CA THR A 116 3.44 -8.54 -3.60
C THR A 116 3.44 -9.94 -3.00
N PHE A 117 3.61 -10.07 -1.68
CA PHE A 117 3.58 -11.34 -0.97
C PHE A 117 2.22 -12.05 -1.13
N PHE A 118 1.11 -11.38 -0.80
CA PHE A 118 -0.20 -12.05 -0.85
C PHE A 118 -0.66 -12.31 -2.29
N LEU A 119 -0.36 -11.42 -3.25
CA LEU A 119 -0.68 -11.62 -4.67
C LEU A 119 0.12 -12.80 -5.24
N SER A 120 1.39 -12.93 -4.89
CA SER A 120 2.23 -14.07 -5.34
C SER A 120 1.69 -15.40 -4.84
N ILE A 121 1.20 -15.46 -3.59
CA ILE A 121 0.53 -16.65 -3.07
C ILE A 121 -0.74 -16.96 -3.84
N GLN A 122 -1.59 -15.95 -4.09
CA GLN A 122 -2.85 -16.15 -4.83
C GLN A 122 -2.62 -16.56 -6.29
N ALA A 123 -1.59 -16.01 -6.95
CA ALA A 123 -1.18 -16.37 -8.31
C ALA A 123 -0.91 -17.88 -8.43
N LYS A 124 -0.12 -18.44 -7.49
CA LYS A 124 0.21 -19.87 -7.46
C LYS A 124 -1.00 -20.78 -7.31
N HIS A 125 -2.04 -20.32 -6.61
CA HIS A 125 -3.28 -21.08 -6.47
C HIS A 125 -4.21 -20.96 -7.68
N SER A 126 -4.12 -19.88 -8.46
CA SER A 126 -4.95 -19.66 -9.66
C SER A 126 -4.45 -20.45 -10.89
N GLN A 127 -3.21 -20.97 -10.87
CA GLN A 127 -2.63 -21.76 -11.97
C GLN A 127 -2.74 -23.29 -11.76
N LYS A 128 -3.40 -23.74 -10.68
CA LYS A 128 -3.77 -25.15 -10.45
C LYS A 128 -5.24 -25.35 -10.76
#